data_AF-A0A9W8MJY0-F1
#
_entry.id   AF-A0A9W8MJY0-F1
#
_cell.length_a   1.000
_cell.length_b   1.000
_cell.length_c   1.000
_cell.angle_alpha   90.00
_cell.angle_beta   90.00
_cell.angle_gamma   90.00
#
_symmetry.space_group_name_H-M   'P 1'
#
loop_
_entity.id
_entity.type
_entity.pdbx_description
1 polymer ?
#
loop_
_entity_poly.entity_id
_entity_poly.type
_entity_poly.pdbx_seq_one_letter_code
_entity_poly.pdbx_strand_id
1 'polypeptide(L)'
;MTQTSLGAESQALPFAEVDNIELDSLPPPPPAALASNVSWHPKVTAYRLTFVSVTIGLGTAKAVKSSDSAVSVTIEWVSGVVILLLAFFLSQYEIKDTAKPYWFFKADMMNGVRTLFRPFGIKIPQYETDERTLDLLIKPKHPPVTGYRIIVTAAAILFGMTKAMLSYRGEQTGPMTVEWAYGIVVTVILYWLGLYETSSSDVMPWLFTTNYSSQVATGGVAIGYILMHLIGLAGIGLWTSMWGYGVAALIKSGWDSSPTTPDSPPATSFDLLFQRVSMLMWLVMAVGMGIGGGVFVGCRILMSLPLRHSLARVLPIDLDAGVDDDAATLVNYTGSWISRLTQPIQQTLENPSPGLQWCFTILMTIGMAILYVLAHGAAFIIAFGWTMLWSYGLKTLWSQKMGSWFMLSFTLIWSAGASIAVVIGLAGTLAVVASFFTLAFHYAFR
;
A
#
# COMPACT_ATOMS: atom_id res chain seq x y z
N MET A 1 -64.23 -16.84 45.83
CA MET A 1 -63.04 -16.05 45.45
C MET A 1 -62.07 -17.01 44.80
N THR A 2 -62.06 -17.05 43.46
CA THR A 2 -61.33 -18.05 42.69
C THR A 2 -60.33 -17.30 41.83
N GLN A 3 -59.05 -17.50 42.12
CA GLN A 3 -57.93 -16.78 41.52
C GLN A 3 -57.46 -17.57 40.28
N THR A 4 -57.80 -17.09 39.09
CA THR A 4 -57.35 -17.66 37.81
C THR A 4 -55.96 -17.11 37.48
N SER A 5 -54.95 -17.95 37.73
CA SER A 5 -53.57 -17.78 37.29
C SER A 5 -53.46 -18.07 35.79
N LEU A 6 -53.33 -17.04 34.97
CA LEU A 6 -52.95 -17.15 33.56
C LEU A 6 -51.42 -17.27 33.47
N GLY A 7 -50.95 -18.52 33.32
CA GLY A 7 -49.58 -18.80 32.93
C GLY A 7 -49.38 -18.45 31.45
N ALA A 8 -48.61 -17.40 31.19
CA ALA A 8 -48.15 -17.06 29.85
C ALA A 8 -46.93 -17.94 29.51
N GLU A 9 -47.19 -19.00 28.77
CA GLU A 9 -46.18 -19.87 28.18
C GLU A 9 -45.51 -19.13 27.02
N SER A 10 -44.31 -18.60 27.26
CA SER A 10 -43.46 -17.97 26.25
C SER A 10 -42.94 -19.04 25.29
N GLN A 11 -43.71 -19.35 24.25
CA GLN A 11 -43.22 -20.12 23.10
C GLN A 11 -42.10 -19.32 22.41
N ALA A 12 -40.86 -19.74 22.63
CA ALA A 12 -39.72 -19.28 21.86
C ALA A 12 -39.93 -19.71 20.40
N LEU A 13 -40.28 -18.75 19.55
CA LEU A 13 -40.34 -18.96 18.11
C LEU A 13 -38.95 -19.42 17.63
N PRO A 14 -38.86 -20.52 16.87
CA PRO A 14 -37.60 -20.92 16.26
C PRO A 14 -37.11 -19.74 15.40
N PHE A 15 -35.88 -19.29 15.64
CA PHE A 15 -35.18 -18.37 14.76
C PHE A 15 -35.08 -19.03 13.39
N ALA A 16 -36.06 -18.76 12.52
CA ALA A 16 -35.96 -19.06 11.11
C ALA A 16 -34.76 -18.29 10.60
N GLU A 17 -33.79 -19.02 10.04
CA GLU A 17 -32.67 -18.47 9.31
C GLU A 17 -33.25 -17.58 8.21
N VAL A 18 -33.19 -16.26 8.42
CA VAL A 18 -33.66 -15.27 7.46
C VAL A 18 -32.65 -15.29 6.33
N ASP A 19 -32.88 -16.19 5.37
CA ASP A 19 -32.19 -16.19 4.09
C ASP A 19 -32.28 -14.78 3.52
N ASN A 20 -31.12 -14.29 3.06
CA ASN A 20 -30.89 -12.92 2.60
C ASN A 20 -32.10 -12.41 1.79
N ILE A 21 -32.90 -11.53 2.40
CA ILE A 21 -33.95 -10.80 1.69
C ILE A 21 -33.23 -10.04 0.59
N GLU A 22 -33.34 -10.56 -0.63
CA GLU A 22 -32.73 -10.01 -1.82
C GLU A 22 -33.29 -8.59 -1.97
N LEU A 23 -32.39 -7.60 -1.89
CA LEU A 23 -32.74 -6.17 -1.81
C LEU A 23 -33.63 -5.72 -3.00
N ASP A 24 -33.60 -6.48 -4.09
CA ASP A 24 -34.38 -6.30 -5.31
C ASP A 24 -35.87 -6.68 -5.16
N SER A 25 -36.25 -7.36 -4.07
CA SER A 25 -37.64 -7.75 -3.77
C SER A 25 -38.45 -6.67 -3.05
N LEU A 26 -37.82 -5.58 -2.60
CA LEU A 26 -38.53 -4.47 -1.99
C LEU A 26 -39.38 -3.77 -3.07
N PRO A 27 -40.68 -3.52 -2.82
CA PRO A 27 -41.51 -2.79 -3.77
C PRO A 27 -40.83 -1.44 -4.07
N PRO A 28 -40.80 -1.01 -5.36
CA PRO A 28 -40.22 0.26 -5.71
C PRO A 28 -40.89 1.35 -4.85
N PRO A 29 -40.11 2.30 -4.31
CA PRO A 29 -40.68 3.37 -3.51
C PRO A 29 -41.82 4.02 -4.31
N PRO A 30 -42.94 4.36 -3.65
CA PRO A 30 -44.08 4.97 -4.32
C PRO A 30 -43.58 6.11 -5.21
N PRO A 31 -44.05 6.19 -6.47
CA PRO A 31 -43.54 7.14 -7.45
C PRO A 31 -43.49 8.50 -6.78
N ALA A 32 -42.30 9.13 -6.78
CA ALA A 32 -41.96 10.37 -6.10
C ALA A 32 -42.97 11.48 -6.44
N ALA A 33 -44.13 11.42 -5.81
CA ALA A 33 -45.28 12.22 -6.11
C ALA A 33 -45.02 13.55 -5.44
N LEU A 34 -44.56 14.51 -6.24
CA LEU A 34 -44.26 15.88 -5.83
C LEU A 34 -43.23 15.95 -4.68
N ALA A 35 -42.05 15.36 -4.87
CA ALA A 35 -40.87 15.81 -4.12
C ALA A 35 -40.72 17.32 -4.41
N SER A 36 -41.21 18.15 -3.50
CA SER A 36 -41.02 19.60 -3.56
C SER A 36 -39.52 19.83 -3.71
N ASN A 37 -39.11 20.75 -4.60
CA ASN A 37 -37.72 21.19 -4.82
C ASN A 37 -37.16 21.92 -3.58
N VAL A 38 -37.29 21.34 -2.40
CA VAL A 38 -36.72 21.81 -1.15
C VAL A 38 -35.34 21.20 -1.08
N SER A 39 -34.31 22.04 -1.05
CA SER A 39 -32.94 21.56 -0.86
C SER A 39 -32.80 20.96 0.53
N TRP A 40 -32.09 19.84 0.63
CA TRP A 40 -31.74 19.25 1.92
C TRP A 40 -30.44 19.87 2.43
N HIS A 41 -30.37 20.15 3.73
CA HIS A 41 -29.15 20.62 4.38
C HIS A 41 -28.98 19.97 5.77
N PRO A 42 -27.74 19.71 6.21
CA PRO A 42 -27.50 19.10 7.51
C PRO A 42 -27.92 20.04 8.65
N LYS A 43 -28.48 19.46 9.72
CA LYS A 43 -28.82 20.20 10.95
C LYS A 43 -27.57 20.83 11.55
N VAL A 44 -27.65 22.11 11.93
CA VAL A 44 -26.58 22.79 12.68
C VAL A 44 -26.94 22.75 14.16
N THR A 45 -26.59 21.65 14.82
CA THR A 45 -26.88 21.45 16.25
C THR A 45 -25.83 22.13 17.11
N ALA A 46 -26.16 22.42 18.39
CA ALA A 46 -25.19 23.03 19.31
C ALA A 46 -23.98 22.12 19.54
N TYR A 47 -24.18 20.80 19.54
CA TYR A 47 -23.11 19.81 19.58
C TYR A 47 -22.14 19.97 18.39
N ARG A 48 -22.66 19.97 17.15
CA ARG A 48 -21.85 20.09 15.93
C ARG A 48 -21.05 21.39 15.90
N LEU A 49 -21.66 22.50 16.29
CA LEU A 49 -20.97 23.79 16.42
C LEU A 49 -19.91 23.78 17.51
N THR A 50 -20.19 23.16 18.66
CA THR A 50 -19.21 23.00 19.74
C THR A 50 -18.01 22.18 19.26
N PHE A 51 -18.25 21.08 18.55
CA PHE A 51 -17.20 20.24 17.98
C PHE A 51 -16.30 21.00 17.00
N VAL A 52 -16.89 21.76 16.08
CA VAL A 52 -16.14 22.62 15.14
C VAL A 52 -15.37 23.72 15.90
N SER A 53 -16.01 24.37 16.87
CA SER A 53 -15.40 25.45 17.66
C SER A 53 -14.22 24.94 18.49
N VAL A 54 -14.36 23.78 19.12
CA VAL A 54 -13.29 23.13 19.90
C VAL A 54 -12.14 22.72 18.98
N THR A 55 -12.43 22.14 17.81
CA THR A 55 -11.41 21.77 16.81
C THR A 55 -10.60 23.00 16.36
N ILE A 56 -11.28 24.10 15.99
CA ILE A 56 -10.63 25.35 15.60
C ILE A 56 -9.84 25.95 16.78
N GLY A 57 -10.44 26.00 17.97
CA GLY A 57 -9.85 26.59 19.16
C GLY A 57 -8.56 25.87 19.59
N LEU A 58 -8.60 24.54 19.66
CA LEU A 58 -7.43 23.72 20.02
C LEU A 58 -6.34 23.78 18.95
N GLY A 59 -6.71 23.69 17.67
CA GLY A 59 -5.75 23.81 16.58
C GLY A 59 -5.07 25.19 16.57
N THR A 60 -5.82 26.26 16.77
CA THR A 60 -5.28 27.63 16.82
C THR A 60 -4.40 27.83 18.06
N ALA A 61 -4.85 27.37 19.23
CA ALA A 61 -4.05 27.41 20.46
C ALA A 61 -2.72 26.66 20.28
N LYS A 62 -2.73 25.53 19.57
CA LYS A 62 -1.52 24.77 19.25
C LYS A 62 -0.57 25.55 18.34
N ALA A 63 -1.08 26.22 17.29
CA ALA A 63 -0.23 27.01 16.40
C ALA A 63 0.41 28.24 17.07
N VAL A 64 -0.26 28.82 18.09
CA VAL A 64 0.25 30.00 18.81
C VAL A 64 1.31 29.64 19.86
N LYS A 65 1.29 28.41 20.40
CA LYS A 65 2.17 28.01 21.50
C LYS A 65 3.51 27.48 20.96
N SER A 66 4.63 28.09 21.34
CA SER A 66 5.95 27.60 20.93
C SER A 66 6.29 26.26 21.60
N SER A 67 6.93 25.38 20.84
CA SER A 67 7.01 23.93 21.04
C SER A 67 7.99 23.43 22.11
N ASP A 68 8.55 24.29 22.96
CA ASP A 68 9.74 23.95 23.76
C ASP A 68 9.50 23.32 25.13
N SER A 69 8.25 22.97 25.49
CA SER A 69 7.99 22.27 26.74
C SER A 69 7.39 20.89 26.50
N ALA A 70 7.98 19.87 27.12
CA ALA A 70 7.40 18.51 27.20
C ALA A 70 5.96 18.52 27.74
N VAL A 71 5.64 19.49 28.61
CA VAL A 71 4.30 19.77 29.12
C VAL A 71 3.32 20.11 27.99
N SER A 72 3.75 20.84 26.95
CA SER A 72 2.93 21.14 25.78
C SER A 72 2.55 19.88 25.03
N VAL A 73 3.51 18.96 24.83
CA VAL A 73 3.27 17.67 24.16
C VAL A 73 2.29 16.82 24.97
N THR A 74 2.45 16.73 26.30
CA THR A 74 1.51 15.95 27.12
C THR A 74 0.10 16.53 27.10
N ILE A 75 -0.05 17.85 27.25
CA ILE A 75 -1.37 18.50 27.18
C ILE A 75 -1.98 18.30 25.80
N GLU A 76 -1.19 18.36 24.74
CA GLU A 76 -1.63 18.13 23.37
C GLU A 76 -2.16 16.71 23.17
N TRP A 77 -1.42 15.69 23.60
CA TRP A 77 -1.87 14.30 23.49
C TRP A 77 -3.12 14.03 24.34
N VAL A 78 -3.13 14.50 25.58
CA VAL A 78 -4.27 14.29 26.49
C VAL A 78 -5.50 15.02 25.95
N SER A 79 -5.37 16.29 25.54
CA SER A 79 -6.50 17.04 25.00
C SER A 79 -6.99 16.44 23.68
N GLY A 80 -6.09 16.13 22.74
CA GLY A 80 -6.44 15.51 21.47
C GLY A 80 -7.18 14.18 21.66
N VAL A 81 -6.60 13.25 22.41
CA VAL A 81 -7.17 11.90 22.58
C VAL A 81 -8.47 11.95 23.38
N VAL A 82 -8.50 12.65 24.51
CA VAL A 82 -9.70 12.70 25.38
C VAL A 82 -10.85 13.40 24.67
N ILE A 83 -10.59 14.51 23.98
CA ILE A 83 -11.63 15.27 23.29
C ILE A 83 -12.12 14.52 22.06
N LEU A 84 -11.24 13.85 21.31
CA LEU A 84 -11.67 13.01 20.18
C LEU A 84 -12.50 11.80 20.64
N LEU A 85 -12.12 11.14 21.73
CA LEU A 85 -12.91 10.04 22.30
C LEU A 85 -14.27 10.54 22.79
N LEU A 86 -14.29 11.68 23.49
CA LEU A 86 -15.54 12.28 23.94
C LEU A 86 -16.44 12.64 22.74
N ALA A 87 -15.88 13.28 21.71
CA ALA A 87 -16.61 13.58 20.47
C ALA A 87 -17.10 12.32 19.77
N PHE A 88 -16.30 11.24 19.75
CA PHE A 88 -16.73 9.97 19.19
C PHE A 88 -17.94 9.40 19.94
N PHE A 89 -17.91 9.35 21.27
CA PHE A 89 -19.04 8.87 22.07
C PHE A 89 -20.27 9.78 21.95
N LEU A 90 -20.07 11.10 21.94
CA LEU A 90 -21.16 12.07 21.76
C LEU A 90 -21.79 11.97 20.37
N SER A 91 -20.99 11.70 19.32
CA SER A 91 -21.50 11.45 17.97
C SER A 91 -22.33 10.17 17.91
N GLN A 92 -21.89 9.08 18.55
CA GLN A 92 -22.70 7.86 18.67
C GLN A 92 -24.00 8.09 19.46
N TYR A 93 -23.94 8.98 20.47
CA TYR A 93 -25.11 9.35 21.25
C TYR A 93 -26.09 10.24 20.46
N GLU A 94 -25.58 11.18 19.66
CA GLU A 94 -26.37 12.10 18.81
C GLU A 94 -27.28 11.34 17.82
N ILE A 95 -26.80 10.22 17.28
CA ILE A 95 -27.54 9.41 16.30
C ILE A 95 -28.86 8.90 16.91
N LYS A 96 -28.90 8.60 18.22
CA LYS A 96 -30.08 8.07 18.88
C LYS A 96 -31.22 9.09 18.91
N ASP A 97 -32.42 8.68 18.56
CA ASP A 97 -33.60 9.56 18.64
C ASP A 97 -33.95 9.99 20.07
N THR A 98 -33.48 9.23 21.06
CA THR A 98 -33.67 9.50 22.49
C THR A 98 -32.58 10.37 23.11
N ALA A 99 -31.68 10.96 22.31
CA ALA A 99 -30.56 11.78 22.79
C ALA A 99 -31.05 12.99 23.60
N LYS A 100 -30.52 13.15 24.83
CA LYS A 100 -30.80 14.27 25.74
C LYS A 100 -29.50 15.01 26.13
N PRO A 101 -29.53 16.33 26.29
CA PRO A 101 -30.70 17.19 26.15
C PRO A 101 -31.01 17.51 24.68
N TYR A 102 -32.31 17.59 24.34
CA TYR A 102 -32.78 17.75 22.95
C TYR A 102 -32.21 19.01 22.28
N TRP A 103 -32.10 20.11 23.03
CA TRP A 103 -31.57 21.38 22.52
C TRP A 103 -30.11 21.28 22.05
N PHE A 104 -29.33 20.34 22.60
CA PHE A 104 -27.91 20.21 22.27
C PHE A 104 -27.68 19.31 21.05
N PHE A 105 -28.42 18.20 20.96
CA PHE A 105 -28.20 17.15 19.94
C PHE A 105 -29.17 17.19 18.76
N LYS A 106 -30.39 17.71 18.94
CA LYS A 106 -31.46 17.57 17.93
C LYS A 106 -32.04 18.90 17.46
N ALA A 107 -31.99 19.95 18.27
CA ALA A 107 -32.45 21.27 17.86
C ALA A 107 -31.50 21.89 16.82
N ASP A 108 -32.04 22.22 15.64
CA ASP A 108 -31.33 22.97 14.61
C ASP A 108 -31.23 24.45 15.02
N MET A 109 -30.03 24.94 15.29
CA MET A 109 -29.78 26.32 15.71
C MET A 109 -30.16 27.32 14.62
N MET A 110 -30.23 26.89 13.35
CA MET A 110 -30.72 27.74 12.28
C MET A 110 -32.19 28.13 12.43
N ASN A 111 -33.00 27.38 13.18
CA ASN A 111 -34.35 27.82 13.55
C ASN A 111 -34.31 29.06 14.46
N GLY A 112 -33.35 29.13 15.37
CA GLY A 112 -33.11 30.32 16.20
C GLY A 112 -32.68 31.52 15.35
N VAL A 113 -31.72 31.30 14.45
CA VAL A 113 -31.25 32.31 13.48
C VAL A 113 -32.42 32.83 12.62
N ARG A 114 -33.25 31.94 12.07
CA ARG A 114 -34.47 32.30 11.32
C ARG A 114 -35.42 33.16 12.15
N THR A 115 -35.66 32.76 13.39
CA THR A 115 -36.55 33.50 14.30
C THR A 115 -35.99 34.89 14.60
N LEU A 116 -34.68 35.01 14.80
CA LEU A 116 -34.00 36.26 15.06
C LEU A 116 -34.02 37.21 13.85
N PHE A 117 -33.89 36.68 12.63
CA PHE A 117 -33.85 37.49 11.40
C PHE A 117 -35.23 37.81 10.80
N ARG A 118 -36.29 37.10 11.21
CA ARG A 118 -37.66 37.31 10.73
C ARG A 118 -38.17 38.75 10.93
N PRO A 119 -37.92 39.46 12.05
CA PRO A 119 -38.31 40.85 12.23
C PRO A 119 -37.65 41.81 11.23
N PHE A 120 -36.48 41.45 10.69
CA PHE A 120 -35.74 42.27 9.73
C PHE A 120 -36.16 42.02 8.27
N GLY A 121 -37.19 41.21 8.02
CA GLY A 121 -37.68 40.92 6.67
C GLY A 121 -36.75 40.03 5.82
N ILE A 122 -35.68 39.49 6.40
CA ILE A 122 -34.75 38.60 5.69
C ILE A 122 -35.40 37.22 5.56
N LYS A 123 -35.80 36.88 4.34
CA LYS A 123 -36.39 35.56 4.03
C LYS A 123 -35.27 34.52 3.88
N ILE A 124 -34.98 33.80 4.95
CA ILE A 124 -34.06 32.65 4.93
C ILE A 124 -34.75 31.47 4.22
N PRO A 125 -34.07 30.78 3.28
CA PRO A 125 -34.65 29.65 2.58
C PRO A 125 -35.08 28.53 3.54
N GLN A 126 -36.23 27.92 3.25
CA GLN A 126 -36.68 26.71 3.91
C GLN A 126 -35.94 25.53 3.28
N TYR A 127 -35.39 24.67 4.13
CA TYR A 127 -34.72 23.46 3.71
C TYR A 127 -35.14 22.31 4.62
N GLU A 128 -35.09 21.12 4.06
CA GLU A 128 -35.33 19.89 4.79
C GLU A 128 -34.07 19.51 5.57
N THR A 129 -34.27 19.01 6.78
CA THR A 129 -33.17 18.65 7.69
C THR A 129 -33.32 17.23 8.23
N ASP A 130 -34.25 16.46 7.70
CA ASP A 130 -34.55 15.12 8.18
C ASP A 130 -33.43 14.17 7.75
N GLU A 131 -32.82 13.54 8.75
CA GLU A 131 -31.68 12.65 8.56
C GLU A 131 -32.23 11.22 8.39
N ARG A 132 -31.64 10.45 7.48
CA ARG A 132 -32.05 9.06 7.24
C ARG A 132 -31.79 8.24 8.51
N THR A 133 -32.80 7.52 8.99
CA THR A 133 -32.66 6.61 10.13
C THR A 133 -31.74 5.45 9.74
N LEU A 134 -30.47 5.53 10.16
CA LEU A 134 -29.46 4.52 9.80
C LEU A 134 -29.78 3.13 10.33
N ASP A 135 -30.57 3.03 11.40
CA ASP A 135 -30.96 1.76 12.02
C ASP A 135 -31.85 0.88 11.10
N LEU A 136 -32.48 1.48 10.10
CA LEU A 136 -33.29 0.76 9.11
C LEU A 136 -32.48 0.30 7.89
N LEU A 137 -31.26 0.81 7.72
CA LEU A 137 -30.38 0.34 6.65
C LEU A 137 -29.79 -1.00 7.08
N ILE A 138 -30.14 -2.07 6.36
CA ILE A 138 -29.59 -3.42 6.55
C ILE A 138 -28.07 -3.28 6.65
N LYS A 139 -27.51 -3.47 7.86
CA LYS A 139 -26.09 -3.24 8.11
C LYS A 139 -25.31 -4.31 7.36
N PRO A 140 -24.60 -3.97 6.27
CA PRO A 140 -23.82 -4.96 5.57
C PRO A 140 -22.76 -5.53 6.51
N LYS A 141 -22.41 -6.81 6.33
CA LYS A 141 -21.40 -7.51 7.14
C LYS A 141 -20.07 -6.74 7.21
N HIS A 142 -19.75 -5.99 6.15
CA HIS A 142 -18.61 -5.09 6.09
C HIS A 142 -19.08 -3.68 5.71
N PRO A 143 -18.60 -2.62 6.40
CA PRO A 143 -18.93 -1.26 6.02
C PRO A 143 -18.44 -0.99 4.59
N PRO A 144 -19.27 -0.37 3.72
CA PRO A 144 -18.88 -0.11 2.34
C PRO A 144 -17.72 0.88 2.28
N VAL A 145 -16.85 0.72 1.28
CA VAL A 145 -15.75 1.66 1.03
C VAL A 145 -16.29 2.78 0.15
N THR A 146 -16.86 3.80 0.78
CA THR A 146 -17.47 4.94 0.07
C THR A 146 -16.40 5.93 -0.40
N GLY A 147 -16.74 6.76 -1.39
CA GLY A 147 -15.83 7.81 -1.89
C GLY A 147 -15.39 8.77 -0.77
N TYR A 148 -16.29 9.12 0.15
CA TYR A 148 -15.97 9.92 1.32
C TYR A 148 -14.89 9.27 2.20
N ARG A 149 -15.02 7.97 2.51
CA ARG A 149 -14.03 7.23 3.31
C ARG A 149 -12.66 7.18 2.61
N ILE A 150 -12.66 7.08 1.27
CA ILE A 150 -11.43 7.17 0.47
C ILE A 150 -10.79 8.56 0.62
N ILE A 151 -11.56 9.65 0.46
CA ILE A 151 -11.03 11.02 0.58
C ILE A 151 -10.45 11.27 1.98
N VAL A 152 -11.17 10.89 3.04
CA VAL A 152 -10.71 11.05 4.43
C VAL A 152 -9.39 10.30 4.64
N THR A 153 -9.31 9.06 4.17
CA THR A 153 -8.10 8.24 4.29
C THR A 153 -6.94 8.82 3.46
N ALA A 154 -7.21 9.26 2.24
CA ALA A 154 -6.22 9.87 1.36
C ALA A 154 -5.68 11.19 1.95
N ALA A 155 -6.54 12.02 2.53
CA ALA A 155 -6.12 13.24 3.23
C ALA A 155 -5.18 12.92 4.40
N ALA A 156 -5.54 11.95 5.25
CA ALA A 156 -4.69 11.53 6.36
C ALA A 156 -3.30 11.06 5.89
N ILE A 157 -3.24 10.25 4.82
CA ILE A 157 -1.99 9.76 4.24
C ILE A 157 -1.15 10.91 3.67
N LEU A 158 -1.73 11.78 2.84
CA LEU A 158 -1.01 12.86 2.16
C LEU A 158 -0.44 13.89 3.16
N PHE A 159 -1.26 14.34 4.11
CA PHE A 159 -0.81 15.31 5.12
C PHE A 159 0.17 14.67 6.11
N GLY A 160 -0.04 13.41 6.50
CA GLY A 160 0.89 12.66 7.33
C GLY A 160 2.27 12.48 6.68
N MET A 161 2.31 12.11 5.39
CA MET A 161 3.56 12.00 4.64
C MET A 161 4.25 13.34 4.47
N THR A 162 3.50 14.40 4.14
CA THR A 162 4.06 15.76 4.00
C THR A 162 4.67 16.24 5.31
N LYS A 163 3.98 16.01 6.44
CA LYS A 163 4.51 16.31 7.78
C LYS A 163 5.81 15.55 8.04
N ALA A 164 5.81 14.23 7.83
CA ALA A 164 6.98 13.39 8.05
C ALA A 164 8.17 13.84 7.19
N MET A 165 7.94 14.13 5.91
CA MET A 165 8.97 14.60 4.98
C MET A 165 9.60 15.92 5.43
N LEU A 166 8.79 16.89 5.86
CA LEU A 166 9.30 18.17 6.37
C LEU A 166 10.06 17.98 7.70
N SER A 167 9.57 17.12 8.60
CA SER A 167 10.26 16.81 9.86
C SER A 167 11.61 16.15 9.61
N TYR A 168 11.70 15.22 8.65
CA TYR A 168 12.98 14.58 8.27
C TYR A 168 14.00 15.56 7.69
N ARG A 169 13.57 16.69 7.13
CA ARG A 169 14.46 17.76 6.66
C ARG A 169 14.94 18.69 7.77
N GLY A 170 14.50 18.48 9.01
CA GLY A 170 14.81 19.38 10.13
C GLY A 170 14.02 20.69 10.12
N GLU A 171 12.99 20.80 9.26
CA GLU A 171 12.11 21.96 9.24
C GLU A 171 11.25 21.96 10.51
N GLN A 172 11.27 23.06 11.27
CA GLN A 172 10.46 23.17 12.49
C GLN A 172 9.07 23.77 12.21
N THR A 173 9.00 24.81 11.37
CA THR A 173 7.74 25.51 11.07
C THR A 173 6.87 24.72 10.08
N GLY A 174 7.47 24.12 9.06
CA GLY A 174 6.75 23.40 8.00
C GLY A 174 5.81 22.31 8.52
N PRO A 175 6.30 21.33 9.32
CA PRO A 175 5.45 20.28 9.89
C PRO A 175 4.31 20.82 10.75
N MET A 176 4.57 21.91 11.49
CA MET A 176 3.58 22.57 12.34
C MET A 176 2.47 23.22 11.50
N THR A 177 2.82 23.89 10.39
CA THR A 177 1.84 24.46 9.45
C THR A 177 0.98 23.38 8.79
N VAL A 178 1.59 22.28 8.34
CA VAL A 178 0.86 21.15 7.73
C VAL A 178 -0.12 20.54 8.73
N GLU A 179 0.32 20.35 9.97
CA GLU A 179 -0.51 19.82 11.03
C GLU A 179 -1.68 20.76 11.39
N TRP A 180 -1.44 22.06 11.48
CA TRP A 180 -2.48 23.06 11.71
C TRP A 180 -3.51 23.09 10.57
N ALA A 181 -3.05 23.10 9.32
CA ALA A 181 -3.92 23.12 8.15
C ALA A 181 -4.78 21.85 8.05
N TYR A 182 -4.18 20.68 8.29
CA TYR A 182 -4.91 19.42 8.31
C TYR A 182 -5.90 19.34 9.48
N GLY A 183 -5.42 19.64 10.69
CA GLY A 183 -6.20 19.53 11.92
C GLY A 183 -7.37 20.49 12.00
N ILE A 184 -7.28 21.66 11.37
CA ILE A 184 -8.37 22.64 11.35
C ILE A 184 -9.09 22.63 10.01
N VAL A 185 -8.44 23.12 8.96
CA VAL A 185 -9.13 23.47 7.71
C VAL A 185 -9.69 22.21 7.06
N VAL A 186 -8.84 21.20 6.87
CA VAL A 186 -9.24 19.96 6.19
C VAL A 186 -10.23 19.17 7.05
N THR A 187 -9.97 19.03 8.35
CA THR A 187 -10.85 18.29 9.26
C THR A 187 -12.24 18.93 9.36
N VAL A 188 -12.35 20.26 9.43
CA VAL A 188 -13.65 20.96 9.46
C VAL A 188 -14.39 20.78 8.13
N ILE A 189 -13.71 20.92 6.99
CA ILE A 189 -14.34 20.70 5.67
C ILE A 189 -14.84 19.25 5.55
N LEU A 190 -14.02 18.27 5.91
CA LEU A 190 -14.39 16.85 5.86
C LEU A 190 -15.51 16.53 6.84
N TYR A 191 -15.52 17.15 8.02
CA TYR A 191 -16.60 16.99 8.98
C TYR A 191 -17.94 17.48 8.41
N TRP A 192 -17.98 18.70 7.86
CA TRP A 192 -19.17 19.24 7.21
C TRP A 192 -19.63 18.39 6.03
N LEU A 193 -18.68 17.91 5.22
CA LEU A 193 -18.97 17.00 4.13
C LEU A 193 -19.56 15.69 4.65
N GLY A 194 -19.00 15.12 5.72
CA GLY A 194 -19.48 13.89 6.35
C GLY A 194 -20.89 13.99 6.91
N LEU A 195 -21.37 15.18 7.28
CA LEU A 195 -22.77 15.37 7.67
C LEU A 195 -23.77 15.09 6.53
N TYR A 196 -23.33 15.11 5.27
CA TYR A 196 -24.17 14.73 4.13
C TYR A 196 -24.29 13.21 3.96
N GLU A 197 -23.49 12.38 4.64
CA GLU A 197 -23.61 10.91 4.60
C GLU A 197 -24.97 10.44 5.14
N THR A 198 -25.60 11.22 6.04
CA THR A 198 -26.91 10.92 6.62
C THR A 198 -28.09 11.57 5.87
N SER A 199 -27.86 12.15 4.68
CA SER A 199 -28.91 12.80 3.90
C SER A 199 -29.98 11.81 3.44
N SER A 200 -31.25 12.17 3.62
CA SER A 200 -32.40 11.42 3.09
C SER A 200 -32.54 11.55 1.56
N SER A 201 -32.06 12.67 1.01
CA SER A 201 -32.17 13.03 -0.40
C SER A 201 -31.05 12.51 -1.30
N ASP A 202 -30.18 11.64 -0.77
CA ASP A 202 -29.03 11.05 -1.49
C ASP A 202 -28.18 12.10 -2.23
N VAL A 203 -27.89 13.24 -1.58
CA VAL A 203 -27.03 14.31 -2.15
C VAL A 203 -25.62 13.74 -2.38
N MET A 204 -25.17 13.72 -3.64
CA MET A 204 -23.88 13.13 -4.07
C MET A 204 -23.77 11.62 -3.83
N PRO A 205 -24.57 10.80 -4.54
CA PRO A 205 -24.55 9.34 -4.36
C PRO A 205 -23.21 8.71 -4.75
N TRP A 206 -22.49 9.32 -5.70
CA TRP A 206 -21.13 8.90 -6.06
C TRP A 206 -20.16 8.98 -4.86
N LEU A 207 -20.38 9.91 -3.91
CA LEU A 207 -19.48 10.12 -2.79
C LEU A 207 -19.84 9.24 -1.57
N PHE A 208 -21.14 9.10 -1.25
CA PHE A 208 -21.59 8.46 -0.01
C PHE A 208 -22.19 7.06 -0.18
N THR A 209 -22.82 6.75 -1.32
CA THR A 209 -23.53 5.47 -1.48
C THR A 209 -22.80 4.48 -2.36
N THR A 210 -21.99 4.97 -3.32
CA THR A 210 -21.24 4.10 -4.23
C THR A 210 -20.14 3.33 -3.49
N ASN A 211 -20.20 2.00 -3.57
CA ASN A 211 -19.21 1.12 -2.96
C ASN A 211 -18.01 0.92 -3.90
N TYR A 212 -16.86 1.46 -3.50
CA TYR A 212 -15.61 1.38 -4.26
C TYR A 212 -14.68 0.23 -3.82
N SER A 213 -15.19 -0.75 -3.07
CA SER A 213 -14.36 -1.82 -2.50
C SER A 213 -13.59 -2.61 -3.55
N SER A 214 -14.18 -2.89 -4.72
CA SER A 214 -13.53 -3.63 -5.80
C SER A 214 -12.43 -2.80 -6.48
N GLN A 215 -12.67 -1.50 -6.68
CA GLN A 215 -11.69 -0.57 -7.24
C GLN A 215 -10.53 -0.36 -6.27
N VAL A 216 -10.81 -0.22 -4.97
CA VAL A 216 -9.77 -0.08 -3.92
C VAL A 216 -9.00 -1.37 -3.73
N ALA A 217 -9.63 -2.54 -3.76
CA ALA A 217 -8.91 -3.81 -3.70
C ALA A 217 -7.97 -3.97 -4.90
N THR A 218 -8.45 -3.70 -6.11
CA THR A 218 -7.65 -3.78 -7.34
C THR A 218 -6.53 -2.73 -7.35
N GLY A 219 -6.86 -1.49 -7.00
CA GLY A 219 -5.90 -0.39 -6.91
C GLY A 219 -4.88 -0.59 -5.79
N GLY A 220 -5.29 -1.13 -4.65
CA GLY A 220 -4.43 -1.45 -3.52
C GLY A 220 -3.40 -2.53 -3.87
N VAL A 221 -3.79 -3.55 -4.63
CA VAL A 221 -2.85 -4.52 -5.19
C VAL A 221 -1.84 -3.82 -6.12
N ALA A 222 -2.29 -2.94 -7.01
CA ALA A 222 -1.40 -2.19 -7.90
C ALA A 222 -0.43 -1.27 -7.14
N ILE A 223 -0.92 -0.53 -6.13
CA ILE A 223 -0.09 0.31 -5.25
C ILE A 223 0.90 -0.55 -4.48
N GLY A 224 0.47 -1.71 -3.97
CA GLY A 224 1.34 -2.67 -3.28
C GLY A 224 2.47 -3.16 -4.18
N TYR A 225 2.17 -3.49 -5.44
CA TYR A 225 3.20 -3.78 -6.43
C TYR A 225 4.14 -2.59 -6.61
N ILE A 226 3.63 -1.39 -6.92
CA ILE A 226 4.47 -0.19 -7.12
C ILE A 226 5.37 0.07 -5.90
N LEU A 227 4.84 -0.07 -4.68
CA LEU A 227 5.61 0.13 -3.45
C LEU A 227 6.71 -0.92 -3.29
N MET A 228 6.39 -2.20 -3.52
CA MET A 228 7.38 -3.29 -3.50
C MET A 228 8.51 -3.03 -4.52
N HIS A 229 8.15 -2.51 -5.70
CA HIS A 229 9.10 -2.12 -6.72
C HIS A 229 10.01 -0.96 -6.29
N LEU A 230 9.43 0.11 -5.72
CA LEU A 230 10.18 1.25 -5.20
C LEU A 230 11.11 0.85 -4.06
N ILE A 231 10.66 -0.02 -3.14
CA ILE A 231 11.48 -0.58 -2.06
C ILE A 231 12.63 -1.41 -2.64
N GLY A 232 12.35 -2.24 -3.65
CA GLY A 232 13.38 -3.01 -4.36
C GLY A 232 14.43 -2.11 -5.01
N LEU A 233 14.01 -1.06 -5.72
CA LEU A 233 14.92 -0.07 -6.32
C LEU A 233 15.75 0.68 -5.28
N ALA A 234 15.13 1.11 -4.18
CA ALA A 234 15.84 1.75 -3.07
C ALA A 234 16.87 0.79 -2.45
N GLY A 235 16.50 -0.48 -2.25
CA GLY A 235 17.39 -1.52 -1.75
C GLY A 235 18.58 -1.76 -2.68
N ILE A 236 18.36 -1.82 -3.99
CA ILE A 236 19.44 -1.93 -5.00
C ILE A 236 20.35 -0.71 -4.95
N GLY A 237 19.78 0.51 -4.82
CA GLY A 237 20.55 1.75 -4.70
C GLY A 237 21.45 1.76 -3.46
N LEU A 238 20.89 1.42 -2.30
CA LEU A 238 21.64 1.30 -1.03
C LEU A 238 22.73 0.23 -1.11
N TRP A 239 22.39 -0.93 -1.68
CA TRP A 239 23.34 -2.02 -1.89
C TRP A 239 24.50 -1.58 -2.79
N THR A 240 24.19 -1.04 -3.97
CA THR A 240 25.19 -0.56 -4.93
C THR A 240 26.09 0.52 -4.32
N SER A 241 25.50 1.44 -3.57
CA SER A 241 26.22 2.50 -2.85
C SER A 241 27.19 1.92 -1.82
N MET A 242 26.73 0.97 -0.98
CA MET A 242 27.56 0.28 0.00
C MET A 242 28.75 -0.43 -0.66
N TRP A 243 28.53 -1.13 -1.78
CA TRP A 243 29.60 -1.76 -2.55
C TRP A 243 30.56 -0.75 -3.18
N GLY A 244 30.03 0.34 -3.74
CA GLY A 244 30.83 1.44 -4.30
C GLY A 244 31.77 2.05 -3.25
N TYR A 245 31.27 2.32 -2.04
CA TYR A 245 32.09 2.77 -0.93
C TYR A 245 33.14 1.73 -0.50
N GLY A 246 32.77 0.45 -0.44
CA GLY A 246 33.70 -0.64 -0.11
C GLY A 246 34.84 -0.77 -1.12
N VAL A 247 34.53 -0.74 -2.42
CA VAL A 247 35.52 -0.75 -3.50
C VAL A 247 36.41 0.49 -3.45
N ALA A 248 35.82 1.68 -3.29
CA ALA A 248 36.60 2.92 -3.16
C ALA A 248 37.56 2.88 -1.97
N ALA A 249 37.13 2.36 -0.83
CA ALA A 249 37.97 2.19 0.35
C ALA A 249 39.11 1.17 0.14
N LEU A 250 38.83 0.05 -0.55
CA LEU A 250 39.84 -0.95 -0.90
C LEU A 250 40.87 -0.43 -1.89
N ILE A 251 40.44 0.32 -2.91
CA ILE A 251 41.32 0.97 -3.89
C ILE A 251 42.26 1.93 -3.15
N LYS A 252 41.70 2.77 -2.28
CA LYS A 252 42.47 3.74 -1.49
C LYS A 252 43.48 3.08 -0.54
N SER A 253 43.11 1.98 0.12
CA SER A 253 44.01 1.28 1.05
C SER A 253 45.07 0.41 0.38
N GLY A 254 44.76 -0.16 -0.79
CA GLY A 254 45.67 -1.04 -1.53
C GLY A 254 46.71 -0.30 -2.36
N TRP A 255 46.36 0.85 -2.97
CA TRP A 255 47.28 1.58 -3.83
C TRP A 255 48.22 2.54 -3.10
N ASP A 256 47.77 3.13 -1.99
CA ASP A 256 48.59 4.06 -1.19
C ASP A 256 49.52 3.34 -0.21
N SER A 257 49.80 2.04 -0.44
CA SER A 257 50.82 1.26 0.27
C SER A 257 52.22 1.77 -0.08
N SER A 258 52.52 3.03 0.25
CA SER A 258 53.88 3.51 0.40
C SER A 258 54.53 2.64 1.47
N PRO A 259 55.78 2.17 1.27
CA PRO A 259 56.39 1.16 2.11
C PRO A 259 56.31 1.57 3.58
N THR A 260 55.46 0.85 4.31
CA THR A 260 55.33 0.94 5.75
C THR A 260 56.72 0.73 6.34
N THR A 261 57.13 1.68 7.17
CA THR A 261 58.16 1.60 8.22
C THR A 261 59.18 0.44 8.09
N PRO A 262 60.49 0.72 8.02
CA PRO A 262 61.54 -0.26 7.70
C PRO A 262 61.60 -1.52 8.58
N ASP A 263 60.88 -1.57 9.70
CA ASP A 263 60.84 -2.69 10.64
C ASP A 263 59.74 -3.74 10.35
N SER A 264 58.90 -3.53 9.32
CA SER A 264 57.88 -4.51 8.93
C SER A 264 58.52 -5.66 8.14
N PRO A 265 58.29 -6.95 8.47
CA PRO A 265 58.74 -8.04 7.63
C PRO A 265 58.12 -7.91 6.23
N PRO A 266 58.89 -8.13 5.14
CA PRO A 266 58.40 -7.96 3.78
C PRO A 266 57.24 -8.92 3.53
N ALA A 267 56.17 -8.41 2.91
CA ALA A 267 55.02 -9.22 2.51
C ALA A 267 55.49 -10.39 1.63
N THR A 268 55.01 -11.59 1.91
CA THR A 268 55.39 -12.74 1.09
C THR A 268 54.75 -12.64 -0.30
N SER A 269 55.37 -13.27 -1.30
CA SER A 269 54.78 -13.36 -2.65
C SER A 269 53.39 -14.02 -2.63
N PHE A 270 53.15 -14.91 -1.67
CA PHE A 270 51.85 -15.52 -1.42
C PHE A 270 50.82 -14.49 -0.93
N ASP A 271 51.18 -13.60 0.00
CA ASP A 271 50.27 -12.56 0.50
C ASP A 271 49.86 -11.58 -0.61
N LEU A 272 50.82 -11.20 -1.47
CA LEU A 272 50.56 -10.34 -2.63
C LEU A 272 49.67 -11.03 -3.68
N LEU A 273 49.92 -12.30 -3.98
CA LEU A 273 49.09 -13.07 -4.91
C LEU A 273 47.68 -13.22 -4.35
N PHE A 274 47.57 -13.59 -3.07
CA PHE A 274 46.30 -13.79 -2.38
C PHE A 274 45.49 -12.49 -2.34
N GLN A 275 46.11 -11.36 -2.00
CA GLN A 275 45.45 -10.05 -1.98
C GLN A 275 44.92 -9.68 -3.37
N ARG A 276 45.71 -9.91 -4.43
CA ARG A 276 45.30 -9.61 -5.82
C ARG A 276 44.17 -10.52 -6.29
N VAL A 277 44.23 -11.82 -6.00
CA VAL A 277 43.16 -12.78 -6.32
C VAL A 277 41.90 -12.44 -5.54
N SER A 278 42.01 -12.10 -4.25
CA SER A 278 40.89 -11.69 -3.41
C SER A 278 40.24 -10.41 -3.91
N MET A 279 41.04 -9.39 -4.31
CA MET A 279 40.53 -8.16 -4.93
C MET A 279 39.82 -8.44 -6.26
N LEU A 280 40.41 -9.28 -7.12
CA LEU A 280 39.80 -9.66 -8.40
C LEU A 280 38.47 -10.39 -8.16
N MET A 281 38.42 -11.30 -7.19
CA MET A 281 37.20 -12.03 -6.86
C MET A 281 36.14 -11.10 -6.25
N TRP A 282 36.53 -10.16 -5.40
CA TRP A 282 35.65 -9.09 -4.88
C TRP A 282 35.07 -8.24 -6.01
N LEU A 283 35.90 -7.82 -6.97
CA LEU A 283 35.49 -7.05 -8.13
C LEU A 283 34.50 -7.84 -9.01
N VAL A 284 34.81 -9.10 -9.31
CA VAL A 284 33.94 -9.98 -10.10
C VAL A 284 32.60 -10.20 -9.40
N MET A 285 32.60 -10.38 -8.08
CA MET A 285 31.36 -10.51 -7.29
C MET A 285 30.56 -9.20 -7.23
N ALA A 286 31.23 -8.06 -7.08
CA ALA A 286 30.58 -6.74 -7.09
C ALA A 286 29.94 -6.45 -8.46
N VAL A 287 30.64 -6.75 -9.54
CA VAL A 287 30.15 -6.61 -10.92
C VAL A 287 29.03 -7.62 -11.20
N GLY A 288 29.21 -8.89 -10.82
CA GLY A 288 28.23 -9.96 -11.04
C GLY A 288 26.94 -9.75 -10.26
N MET A 289 27.03 -9.40 -8.98
CA MET A 289 25.84 -9.15 -8.14
C MET A 289 25.23 -7.77 -8.40
N GLY A 290 26.04 -6.74 -8.67
CA GLY A 290 25.55 -5.39 -8.97
C GLY A 290 24.85 -5.33 -10.33
N ILE A 291 25.54 -5.75 -11.40
CA ILE A 291 24.99 -5.70 -12.76
C ILE A 291 24.01 -6.86 -12.97
N GLY A 292 24.38 -8.09 -12.62
CA GLY A 292 23.53 -9.26 -12.83
C GLY A 292 22.28 -9.25 -11.94
N GLY A 293 22.42 -8.91 -10.67
CA GLY A 293 21.29 -8.79 -9.74
C GLY A 293 20.38 -7.62 -10.09
N GLY A 294 20.95 -6.46 -10.42
CA GLY A 294 20.19 -5.28 -10.86
C GLY A 294 19.42 -5.52 -12.14
N VAL A 295 20.05 -6.14 -13.16
CA VAL A 295 19.39 -6.49 -14.43
C VAL A 295 18.35 -7.58 -14.23
N PHE A 296 18.63 -8.64 -13.46
CA PHE A 296 17.67 -9.71 -13.21
C PHE A 296 16.43 -9.21 -12.47
N VAL A 297 16.62 -8.44 -11.39
CA VAL A 297 15.51 -7.85 -10.64
C VAL A 297 14.78 -6.83 -11.51
N GLY A 298 15.48 -5.96 -12.23
CA GLY A 298 14.90 -5.01 -13.18
C GLY A 298 14.06 -5.69 -14.27
N CYS A 299 14.55 -6.79 -14.85
CA CYS A 299 13.81 -7.59 -15.82
C CYS A 299 12.60 -8.29 -15.20
N ARG A 300 12.71 -8.84 -13.99
CA ARG A 300 11.57 -9.46 -13.29
C ARG A 300 10.52 -8.43 -12.91
N ILE A 301 10.94 -7.25 -12.48
CA ILE A 301 10.10 -6.07 -12.25
C ILE A 301 9.34 -5.73 -13.54
N LEU A 302 10.05 -5.52 -14.65
CA LEU A 302 9.46 -5.18 -15.95
C LEU A 302 8.49 -6.26 -16.46
N MET A 303 8.81 -7.53 -16.22
CA MET A 303 7.95 -8.66 -16.60
C MET A 303 6.78 -8.90 -15.64
N SER A 304 6.87 -8.43 -14.39
CA SER A 304 5.81 -8.56 -13.39
C SER A 304 4.78 -7.42 -13.46
N LEU A 305 5.14 -6.30 -14.08
CA LEU A 305 4.19 -5.24 -14.36
C LEU A 305 3.10 -5.83 -15.28
N PRO A 306 1.81 -5.83 -14.88
CA PRO A 306 0.72 -6.24 -15.74
C PRO A 306 0.44 -5.16 -16.79
N LEU A 307 1.49 -4.53 -17.33
CA LEU A 307 1.44 -3.39 -18.23
C LEU A 307 0.58 -3.73 -19.45
N ARG A 308 0.62 -4.98 -19.91
CA ARG A 308 -0.17 -5.43 -21.06
C ARG A 308 -1.68 -5.53 -20.81
N HIS A 309 -2.11 -5.79 -19.57
CA HIS A 309 -3.52 -5.96 -19.24
C HIS A 309 -4.12 -4.72 -18.57
N SER A 310 -3.34 -3.99 -17.78
CA SER A 310 -3.78 -2.76 -17.13
C SER A 310 -3.81 -1.57 -18.09
N LEU A 311 -2.84 -1.45 -19.03
CA LEU A 311 -2.85 -0.37 -20.02
C LEU A 311 -4.02 -0.51 -21.00
N ALA A 312 -4.39 -1.75 -21.34
CA ALA A 312 -5.56 -2.06 -22.19
C ALA A 312 -6.92 -1.81 -21.49
N ARG A 313 -6.95 -1.75 -20.15
CA ARG A 313 -8.19 -1.53 -19.37
C ARG A 313 -8.35 -0.10 -18.86
N VAL A 314 -7.24 0.64 -18.71
CA VAL A 314 -7.23 2.05 -18.24
C VAL A 314 -7.29 3.04 -19.41
N LEU A 315 -6.99 2.61 -20.64
CA LEU A 315 -7.24 3.36 -21.87
C LEU A 315 -8.38 2.75 -22.70
N PRO A 316 -9.64 2.73 -22.24
CA PRO A 316 -10.74 2.91 -23.16
C PRO A 316 -10.78 4.41 -23.47
N ILE A 317 -9.74 4.95 -24.13
CA ILE A 317 -9.92 6.21 -24.83
C ILE A 317 -10.82 5.83 -25.98
N ASP A 318 -12.07 6.24 -25.86
CA ASP A 318 -13.03 6.31 -26.95
C ASP A 318 -12.43 7.26 -28.00
N LEU A 319 -11.57 6.71 -28.87
CA LEU A 319 -10.91 7.40 -29.98
C LEU A 319 -11.90 7.76 -31.09
N ASP A 320 -13.21 7.55 -30.87
CA ASP A 320 -14.30 8.02 -31.71
C ASP A 320 -14.53 9.54 -31.60
N ALA A 321 -13.84 10.22 -30.67
CA ALA A 321 -13.82 11.67 -30.59
C ALA A 321 -12.82 12.30 -31.60
N GLY A 322 -13.14 12.21 -32.89
CA GLY A 322 -12.76 13.20 -33.90
C GLY A 322 -11.27 13.47 -34.11
N VAL A 323 -10.43 12.43 -34.16
CA VAL A 323 -9.05 12.55 -34.66
C VAL A 323 -9.05 12.32 -36.17
N ASP A 324 -8.50 13.28 -36.92
CA ASP A 324 -8.39 13.27 -38.38
C ASP A 324 -7.96 11.90 -38.95
N ASP A 325 -8.69 11.44 -39.97
CA ASP A 325 -8.64 10.12 -40.62
C ASP A 325 -7.23 9.65 -41.08
N ASP A 326 -6.27 10.58 -41.19
CA ASP A 326 -4.93 10.33 -41.70
C ASP A 326 -4.00 9.63 -40.68
N ALA A 327 -4.24 9.78 -39.37
CA ALA A 327 -3.45 9.09 -38.34
C ALA A 327 -3.95 7.66 -38.07
N ALA A 328 -5.27 7.44 -38.20
CA ALA A 328 -5.90 6.13 -38.04
C ALA A 328 -5.50 5.16 -39.16
N THR A 329 -5.23 5.66 -40.36
CA THR A 329 -4.78 4.84 -41.50
C THR A 329 -3.37 4.28 -41.30
N LEU A 330 -2.44 5.04 -40.69
CA LEU A 330 -1.05 4.58 -40.48
C LEU A 330 -0.95 3.50 -39.39
N VAL A 331 -1.76 3.62 -38.32
CA VAL A 331 -1.83 2.62 -37.24
C VAL A 331 -2.53 1.34 -37.73
N ASN A 332 -3.58 1.47 -38.53
CA ASN A 332 -4.26 0.30 -39.12
C ASN A 332 -3.38 -0.43 -40.16
N TYR A 333 -2.55 0.29 -40.92
CA TYR A 333 -1.66 -0.33 -41.92
C TYR A 333 -0.52 -1.12 -41.25
N THR A 334 0.07 -0.58 -40.18
CA THR A 334 1.15 -1.25 -39.43
C THR A 334 0.63 -2.44 -38.61
N GLY A 335 -0.55 -2.33 -38.00
CA GLY A 335 -1.21 -3.44 -37.30
C GLY A 335 -1.62 -4.60 -38.22
N SER A 336 -2.09 -4.29 -39.44
CA SER A 336 -2.43 -5.27 -40.48
C SER A 336 -1.20 -6.04 -40.99
N TRP A 337 -0.06 -5.37 -41.15
CA TRP A 337 1.15 -6.03 -41.65
C TRP A 337 1.76 -6.97 -40.61
N ILE A 338 1.84 -6.54 -39.34
CA ILE A 338 2.33 -7.37 -38.24
C ILE A 338 1.43 -8.58 -38.04
N SER A 339 0.09 -8.41 -38.06
CA SER A 339 -0.84 -9.51 -37.87
C SER A 339 -0.77 -10.55 -39.01
N ARG A 340 -0.55 -10.14 -40.26
CA ARG A 340 -0.34 -11.06 -41.40
C ARG A 340 0.98 -11.82 -41.33
N LEU A 341 2.03 -11.23 -40.75
CA LEU A 341 3.32 -11.90 -40.54
C LEU A 341 3.29 -12.86 -39.35
N THR A 342 2.53 -12.54 -38.31
CA THR A 342 2.42 -13.39 -37.12
C THR A 342 1.35 -14.47 -37.24
N GLN A 343 0.32 -14.31 -38.08
CA GLN A 343 -0.78 -15.27 -38.22
C GLN A 343 -0.32 -16.70 -38.60
N PRO A 344 0.58 -16.89 -39.59
CA PRO A 344 1.04 -18.23 -39.98
C PRO A 344 1.85 -18.88 -38.85
N ILE A 345 2.66 -18.10 -38.16
CA ILE A 345 3.46 -18.54 -37.01
C ILE A 345 2.54 -18.91 -35.85
N GLN A 346 1.51 -18.10 -35.61
CA GLN A 346 0.54 -18.32 -34.55
C GLN A 346 -0.37 -19.53 -34.83
N GLN A 347 -0.86 -19.72 -36.05
CA GLN A 347 -1.61 -20.93 -36.43
C GLN A 347 -0.75 -22.20 -36.32
N THR A 348 0.54 -22.10 -36.67
CA THR A 348 1.48 -23.24 -36.55
C THR A 348 1.82 -23.54 -35.08
N LEU A 349 1.82 -22.53 -34.22
CA LEU A 349 2.03 -22.67 -32.77
C LEU A 349 0.77 -23.11 -32.01
N GLU A 350 -0.42 -22.70 -32.48
CA GLU A 350 -1.71 -23.07 -31.86
C GLU A 350 -2.09 -24.51 -32.17
N ASN A 351 -1.72 -25.05 -33.34
CA ASN A 351 -1.96 -26.44 -33.72
C ASN A 351 -0.70 -27.10 -34.33
N PRO A 352 0.35 -27.33 -33.53
CA PRO A 352 1.57 -27.97 -34.02
C PRO A 352 1.25 -29.39 -34.47
N SER A 353 1.86 -29.83 -35.59
CA SER A 353 1.77 -31.24 -35.97
C SER A 353 2.35 -32.12 -34.84
N PRO A 354 1.86 -33.36 -34.65
CA PRO A 354 2.30 -34.20 -33.53
C PRO A 354 3.82 -34.37 -33.44
N GLY A 355 4.50 -34.44 -34.59
CA GLY A 355 5.96 -34.49 -34.66
C GLY A 355 6.64 -33.17 -34.27
N LEU A 356 6.07 -32.02 -34.66
CA LEU A 356 6.58 -30.71 -34.27
C LEU A 356 6.37 -30.47 -32.76
N GLN A 357 5.24 -30.89 -32.22
CA GLN A 357 4.93 -30.80 -30.79
C GLN A 357 5.91 -31.65 -29.97
N TRP A 358 6.21 -32.86 -30.42
CA TRP A 358 7.20 -33.74 -29.80
C TRP A 358 8.61 -33.15 -29.85
N CYS A 359 9.01 -32.65 -31.02
CA CYS A 359 10.32 -32.00 -31.21
C CYS A 359 10.47 -30.74 -30.35
N PHE A 360 9.43 -29.89 -30.29
CA PHE A 360 9.40 -28.69 -29.46
C PHE A 360 9.45 -29.05 -27.97
N THR A 361 8.72 -30.09 -27.55
CA THR A 361 8.76 -30.58 -26.17
C THR A 361 10.15 -31.06 -25.79
N ILE A 362 10.83 -31.82 -26.66
CA ILE A 362 12.22 -32.26 -26.44
C ILE A 362 13.18 -31.07 -26.40
N LEU A 363 13.08 -30.16 -27.36
CA LEU A 363 13.94 -28.98 -27.43
C LEU A 363 13.78 -28.08 -26.20
N MET A 364 12.54 -27.84 -25.76
CA MET A 364 12.25 -27.08 -24.55
C MET A 364 12.73 -27.81 -23.30
N THR A 365 12.59 -29.13 -23.23
CA THR A 365 13.08 -29.93 -22.10
C THR A 365 14.61 -29.88 -22.01
N ILE A 366 15.32 -30.03 -23.14
CA ILE A 366 16.79 -29.92 -23.20
C ILE A 366 17.22 -28.50 -22.88
N GLY A 367 16.57 -27.48 -23.46
CA GLY A 367 16.87 -26.08 -23.20
C GLY A 367 16.68 -25.69 -21.73
N MET A 368 15.59 -26.15 -21.11
CA MET A 368 15.35 -25.97 -19.68
C MET A 368 16.40 -26.70 -18.84
N ALA A 369 16.79 -27.93 -19.20
CA ALA A 369 17.84 -28.67 -18.51
C ALA A 369 19.21 -27.97 -18.59
N ILE A 370 19.59 -27.43 -19.75
CA ILE A 370 20.85 -26.67 -19.93
C ILE A 370 20.81 -25.37 -19.12
N LEU A 371 19.75 -24.57 -19.25
CA LEU A 371 19.59 -23.32 -18.50
C LEU A 371 19.62 -23.59 -16.99
N TYR A 372 19.03 -24.70 -16.57
CA TYR A 372 19.01 -25.15 -15.20
C TYR A 372 20.40 -25.53 -14.66
N VAL A 373 21.18 -26.30 -15.42
CA VAL A 373 22.57 -26.66 -15.07
C VAL A 373 23.46 -25.40 -15.00
N LEU A 374 23.29 -24.47 -15.94
CA LEU A 374 24.01 -23.20 -15.92
C LEU A 374 23.65 -22.34 -14.71
N ALA A 375 22.36 -22.25 -14.37
CA ALA A 375 21.90 -21.51 -13.18
C ALA A 375 22.46 -22.12 -11.88
N HIS A 376 22.52 -23.46 -11.78
CA HIS A 376 23.10 -24.14 -10.62
C HIS A 376 24.62 -24.02 -10.57
N GLY A 377 25.31 -24.10 -11.72
CA GLY A 377 26.74 -23.84 -11.81
C GLY A 377 27.07 -22.42 -11.35
N ALA A 378 26.29 -21.42 -11.76
CA ALA A 378 26.44 -20.04 -11.30
C ALA A 378 26.17 -19.89 -9.79
N ALA A 379 25.09 -20.49 -9.29
CA ALA A 379 24.76 -20.48 -7.85
C ALA A 379 25.87 -21.14 -7.00
N PHE A 380 26.44 -22.25 -7.48
CA PHE A 380 27.56 -22.93 -6.83
C PHE A 380 28.82 -22.07 -6.81
N ILE A 381 29.19 -21.45 -7.94
CA ILE A 381 30.35 -20.55 -8.02
C ILE A 381 30.18 -19.36 -7.07
N ILE A 382 28.98 -18.78 -7.00
CA ILE A 382 28.64 -17.69 -6.07
C ILE A 382 28.78 -18.15 -4.62
N ALA A 383 28.22 -19.30 -4.25
CA ALA A 383 28.29 -19.84 -2.90
C ALA A 383 29.72 -20.21 -2.49
N PHE A 384 30.49 -20.81 -3.40
CA PHE A 384 31.89 -21.15 -3.18
C PHE A 384 32.76 -19.89 -3.03
N GLY A 385 32.60 -18.92 -3.93
CA GLY A 385 33.26 -17.62 -3.85
C GLY A 385 32.92 -16.90 -2.54
N TRP A 386 31.65 -16.91 -2.13
CA TRP A 386 31.21 -16.34 -0.86
C TRP A 386 31.85 -17.02 0.35
N THR A 387 31.98 -18.35 0.33
CA THR A 387 32.61 -19.14 1.40
C THR A 387 34.10 -18.84 1.51
N MET A 388 34.81 -18.75 0.38
CA MET A 388 36.22 -18.35 0.34
C MET A 388 36.43 -16.91 0.83
N LEU A 389 35.49 -16.01 0.50
CA LEU A 389 35.47 -14.64 1.00
C LEU A 389 35.34 -14.58 2.53
N TRP A 390 34.44 -15.39 3.08
CA TRP A 390 34.21 -15.52 4.52
C TRP A 390 35.46 -16.02 5.24
N SER A 391 36.06 -17.10 4.75
CA SER A 391 37.29 -17.66 5.35
C SER A 391 38.44 -16.66 5.35
N TYR A 392 38.57 -15.86 4.29
CA TYR A 392 39.60 -14.83 4.24
C TYR A 392 39.30 -13.61 5.12
N GLY A 393 38.05 -13.12 5.09
CA GLY A 393 37.60 -12.02 5.95
C GLY A 393 37.83 -12.35 7.42
N LEU A 394 37.45 -13.56 7.85
CA LEU A 394 37.74 -14.05 9.21
C LEU A 394 39.23 -14.11 9.51
N LYS A 395 40.04 -14.68 8.61
CA LYS A 395 41.50 -14.74 8.80
C LYS A 395 42.11 -13.35 8.98
N THR A 396 41.69 -12.38 8.17
CA THR A 396 42.19 -11.01 8.17
C THR A 396 41.72 -10.23 9.39
N LEU A 397 40.45 -10.38 9.75
CA LEU A 397 39.87 -9.76 10.94
C LEU A 397 40.50 -10.33 12.24
N TRP A 398 40.79 -11.63 12.25
CA TRP A 398 41.47 -12.30 13.36
C TRP A 398 42.91 -11.84 13.54
N SER A 399 43.61 -11.50 12.43
CA SER A 399 44.99 -10.99 12.50
C SER A 399 45.08 -9.52 12.90
N GLN A 400 44.04 -8.72 12.65
CA GLN A 400 44.03 -7.27 12.90
C GLN A 400 43.71 -6.85 14.35
N LYS A 401 43.48 -7.79 15.30
CA LYS A 401 43.07 -7.49 16.69
C LYS A 401 41.94 -6.45 16.79
N MET A 402 40.97 -6.51 15.88
CA MET A 402 39.80 -5.63 15.91
C MET A 402 39.00 -5.85 17.21
N GLY A 403 38.33 -4.80 17.69
CA GLY A 403 37.58 -4.83 18.94
C GLY A 403 36.55 -5.98 18.99
N SER A 404 36.52 -6.69 20.11
CA SER A 404 35.71 -7.91 20.34
C SER A 404 34.23 -7.74 19.96
N TRP A 405 33.64 -6.56 20.19
CA TRP A 405 32.24 -6.27 19.88
C TRP A 405 31.94 -6.18 18.38
N PHE A 406 32.81 -5.53 17.60
CA PHE A 406 32.65 -5.48 16.14
C PHE A 406 32.76 -6.88 15.53
N MET A 407 33.73 -7.68 16.02
CA MET A 407 33.90 -9.07 15.60
C MET A 407 32.67 -9.91 15.89
N LEU A 408 32.08 -9.77 17.08
CA LEU A 408 30.87 -10.49 17.46
C LEU A 408 29.68 -10.10 16.57
N SER A 409 29.41 -8.81 16.41
CA SER A 409 28.29 -8.31 15.60
C SER A 409 28.44 -8.68 14.13
N PHE A 410 29.63 -8.52 13.56
CA PHE A 410 29.93 -8.93 12.19
C PHE A 410 29.74 -10.43 12.01
N THR A 411 30.30 -11.24 12.90
CA THR A 411 30.18 -12.72 12.82
C THR A 411 28.73 -13.16 12.96
N LEU A 412 27.95 -12.57 13.87
CA LEU A 412 26.54 -12.94 14.07
C LEU A 412 25.66 -12.57 12.88
N ILE A 413 25.69 -11.29 12.45
CA ILE A 413 24.88 -10.81 11.33
C ILE A 413 25.24 -11.55 10.04
N TRP A 414 26.53 -11.80 9.83
CA TRP A 414 27.01 -12.45 8.62
C TRP A 414 26.79 -13.97 8.63
N SER A 415 26.89 -14.64 9.79
CA SER A 415 26.56 -16.07 9.92
C SER A 415 25.07 -16.32 9.78
N ALA A 416 24.22 -15.40 10.26
CA ALA A 416 22.78 -15.45 10.02
C ALA A 416 22.48 -15.33 8.52
N GLY A 417 23.08 -14.36 7.83
CA GLY A 417 22.95 -14.21 6.37
C GLY A 417 23.42 -15.44 5.59
N ALA A 418 24.56 -16.01 5.96
CA ALA A 418 25.08 -17.24 5.35
C ALA A 418 24.17 -18.45 5.60
N SER A 419 23.63 -18.59 6.81
CA SER A 419 22.71 -19.68 7.16
C SER A 419 21.41 -19.58 6.36
N ILE A 420 20.85 -18.37 6.21
CA ILE A 420 19.66 -18.12 5.38
C ILE A 420 19.93 -18.48 3.91
N ALA A 421 21.08 -18.08 3.38
CA ALA A 421 21.47 -18.40 2.00
C ALA A 421 21.62 -19.92 1.78
N VAL A 422 22.23 -20.64 2.73
CA VAL A 422 22.35 -22.11 2.68
C VAL A 422 20.97 -22.77 2.74
N VAL A 423 20.08 -22.34 3.63
CA VAL A 423 18.73 -22.90 3.74
C VAL A 423 17.93 -22.67 2.46
N ILE A 424 17.98 -21.46 1.89
CA ILE A 424 17.31 -21.15 0.62
C ILE A 424 17.90 -21.97 -0.53
N GLY A 425 19.23 -22.09 -0.60
CA GLY A 425 19.91 -22.90 -1.61
C GLY A 425 19.58 -24.39 -1.50
N LEU A 426 19.55 -24.93 -0.28
CA LEU A 426 19.22 -26.33 -0.02
C LEU A 426 17.74 -26.61 -0.34
N ALA A 427 16.83 -25.73 0.08
CA ALA A 427 15.41 -25.82 -0.25
C ALA A 427 15.17 -25.78 -1.76
N GLY A 428 15.87 -24.89 -2.47
CA GLY A 428 15.85 -24.83 -3.94
C GLY A 428 16.34 -26.13 -4.57
N THR A 429 17.47 -26.68 -4.07
CA THR A 429 18.02 -27.95 -4.56
C THR A 429 17.05 -29.11 -4.33
N LEU A 430 16.45 -29.20 -3.14
CA LEU A 430 15.47 -30.24 -2.78
C LEU A 430 14.19 -30.13 -3.62
N ALA A 431 13.68 -28.91 -3.84
CA ALA A 431 12.52 -28.69 -4.68
C ALA A 431 12.76 -29.19 -6.11
N VAL A 432 13.99 -29.07 -6.61
CA VAL A 432 14.33 -29.56 -7.93
C VAL A 432 14.47 -31.07 -7.97
N VAL A 433 15.17 -31.66 -7.01
CA VAL A 433 15.24 -33.13 -6.89
C VAL A 433 13.81 -33.70 -6.85
N ALA A 434 12.93 -33.09 -6.06
CA ALA A 434 11.51 -33.45 -6.02
C ALA A 434 10.80 -33.28 -7.38
N SER A 435 11.09 -32.23 -8.14
CA SER A 435 10.50 -32.01 -9.47
C SER A 435 10.89 -33.08 -10.50
N PHE A 436 12.14 -33.56 -10.49
CA PHE A 436 12.59 -34.66 -11.34
C PHE A 436 11.88 -35.97 -10.99
N PHE A 437 11.75 -36.27 -9.70
CA PHE A 437 11.03 -37.45 -9.25
C PHE A 437 9.52 -37.34 -9.52
N THR A 438 8.92 -36.16 -9.37
CA THR A 438 7.49 -35.97 -9.65
C THR A 438 7.16 -36.25 -11.12
N LEU A 439 8.01 -35.81 -12.05
CA LEU A 439 7.85 -36.11 -13.48
C LEU A 439 8.06 -37.61 -13.78
N ALA A 440 9.12 -38.21 -13.21
CA ALA A 440 9.41 -39.63 -13.40
C ALA A 440 8.30 -40.54 -12.84
N PHE A 441 7.76 -40.21 -11.66
CA PHE A 441 6.60 -40.89 -11.07
C PHE A 441 5.34 -40.72 -11.93
N HIS A 442 5.09 -39.52 -12.47
CA HIS A 442 3.92 -39.31 -13.33
C HIS A 442 3.97 -40.13 -14.63
N TYR A 443 5.17 -40.39 -15.17
CA TYR A 443 5.35 -41.23 -16.35
C TYR A 443 5.43 -42.73 -16.07
N ALA A 444 5.89 -43.15 -14.89
CA ALA A 444 5.99 -44.57 -14.53
C ALA A 444 4.64 -45.19 -14.13
N PHE A 445 3.65 -44.36 -13.77
CA PHE A 445 2.34 -44.79 -13.28
C PHE A 445 1.17 -44.39 -14.21
N ARG A 446 1.48 -43.97 -15.45
CA ARG A 446 0.56 -44.01 -16.59
C ARG A 446 0.93 -45.17 -17.47
#